data_AF-A0A4D4MUS4-F1
#
_entry.id   AF-A0A4D4MUS4-F1
#
_cell.length_a   1.000
_cell.length_b   1.000
_cell.length_c   1.000
_cell.angle_alpha   90.00
_cell.angle_beta   90.00
_cell.angle_gamma   90.00
#
_symmetry.space_group_name_H-M   'P 1'
#
loop_
_entity.id
_entity.type
_entity.pdbx_description
1 polymer ?
#
loop_
_entity_poly.entity_id
_entity_poly.type
_entity_poly.pdbx_seq_one_letter_code
_entity_poly.pdbx_strand_id
1 'polypeptide(L)'
;MPPRDIPTARQARLGAELRKLRELAGKTAREAAGLLSTDQAKISHIEAGRIGISEERIRRLAVFYACDDRDLIEALCAIARESRGQGWWDEYRGVLAPGFLDIGELENHATYLRTVAVMTVPGILQTEDYIRAIHRSATPPLPAEEVDARVEFRLKRRSIFDRDTPPPFRVIVHEAALRMRFGGRKVAKGQLEYLLEASEWPTVTVRVIPFTCEDFVEATYPLLYAGELCRNSTRFRWTVLWVASSSLRPPNSRGTWGCSTPPSGRR
;
A
#
# COMPACT_ATOMS: atom_id res chain seq x y z
N MET A 1 -7.32 -24.68 6.27
CA MET A 1 -6.77 -23.91 5.13
C MET A 1 -5.27 -23.79 5.33
N PRO A 2 -4.45 -24.20 4.34
CA PRO A 2 -3.00 -24.08 4.44
C PRO A 2 -2.58 -22.61 4.58
N PRO A 3 -1.44 -22.32 5.25
CA PRO A 3 -0.88 -20.97 5.33
C PRO A 3 -0.60 -20.41 3.93
N ARG A 4 -0.86 -19.12 3.74
CA ARG A 4 -0.49 -18.40 2.51
C ARG A 4 1.00 -18.03 2.55
N ASP A 5 1.68 -18.15 1.41
CA ASP A 5 3.08 -17.74 1.29
C ASP A 5 3.24 -16.22 1.26
N ILE A 6 2.31 -15.51 0.59
CA ILE A 6 2.30 -14.06 0.45
C ILE A 6 0.91 -13.54 0.86
N PRO A 7 0.74 -12.99 2.09
CA PRO A 7 -0.50 -12.34 2.48
C PRO A 7 -0.65 -11.00 1.74
N THR A 8 -1.89 -10.61 1.45
CA THR A 8 -2.16 -9.27 0.89
C THR A 8 -1.87 -8.17 1.92
N ALA A 9 -1.72 -6.94 1.46
CA ALA A 9 -1.49 -5.79 2.34
C ALA A 9 -2.56 -5.66 3.44
N ARG A 10 -3.84 -5.84 3.09
CA ARG A 10 -4.97 -5.83 4.03
C ARG A 10 -4.94 -7.00 5.01
N GLN A 11 -4.59 -8.20 4.55
CA GLN A 11 -4.43 -9.38 5.43
C GLN A 11 -3.29 -9.19 6.44
N ALA A 12 -2.15 -8.65 5.98
CA ALA A 12 -1.03 -8.33 6.84
C ALA A 12 -1.41 -7.25 7.88
N ARG A 13 -2.17 -6.23 7.47
CA ARG A 13 -2.70 -5.21 8.39
C ARG A 13 -3.64 -5.80 9.44
N LEU A 14 -4.58 -6.67 9.04
CA LEU A 14 -5.49 -7.34 9.99
C LEU A 14 -4.69 -8.09 11.05
N GLY A 15 -3.71 -8.90 10.63
CA GLY A 15 -2.86 -9.65 11.54
C GLY A 15 -2.06 -8.74 12.48
N ALA A 16 -1.48 -7.66 11.94
CA ALA A 16 -0.71 -6.70 12.71
C ALA A 16 -1.55 -5.94 13.75
N GLU A 17 -2.77 -5.53 13.42
CA GLU A 17 -3.67 -4.87 14.38
C GLU A 17 -4.15 -5.85 15.47
N LEU A 18 -4.47 -7.11 15.13
CA LEU A 18 -4.79 -8.12 16.14
C LEU A 18 -3.63 -8.37 17.10
N ARG A 19 -2.40 -8.44 16.56
CA ARG A 19 -1.18 -8.57 17.37
C ARG A 19 -0.99 -7.36 18.29
N LYS A 20 -1.19 -6.15 17.77
CA LYS A 20 -1.10 -4.91 18.53
C LYS A 20 -2.11 -4.86 19.67
N LEU A 21 -3.38 -5.22 19.41
CA LEU A 21 -4.41 -5.33 20.45
C LEU A 21 -4.00 -6.33 21.53
N ARG A 22 -3.48 -7.50 21.13
CA ARG A 22 -3.00 -8.53 22.06
C ARG A 22 -1.86 -8.02 22.95
N GLU A 23 -0.86 -7.39 22.35
CA GLU A 23 0.31 -6.86 23.05
C GLU A 23 -0.07 -5.72 24.02
N LEU A 24 -0.97 -4.81 23.60
CA LEU A 24 -1.50 -3.74 24.47
C LEU A 24 -2.30 -4.28 25.66
N ALA A 25 -3.01 -5.39 25.47
CA ALA A 25 -3.74 -6.08 26.54
C ALA A 25 -2.83 -6.92 27.46
N GLY A 26 -1.51 -6.96 27.21
CA GLY A 26 -0.55 -7.76 27.96
C GLY A 26 -0.77 -9.27 27.82
N LYS A 27 -1.44 -9.72 26.76
CA LYS A 27 -1.77 -11.13 26.55
C LYS A 27 -0.71 -11.84 25.70
N THR A 28 -0.43 -13.09 26.04
CA THR A 28 0.44 -13.96 25.26
C THR A 28 -0.31 -14.61 24.10
N ALA A 29 0.42 -14.99 23.05
CA ALA A 29 -0.15 -15.78 21.95
C ALA A 29 -0.72 -17.13 22.43
N ARG A 30 -0.15 -17.70 23.51
CA ARG A 30 -0.65 -18.95 24.12
C ARG A 30 -2.01 -18.77 24.79
N GLU A 31 -2.23 -17.66 25.50
CA GLU A 31 -3.54 -17.35 26.09
C GLU A 31 -4.60 -17.12 25.01
N ALA A 32 -4.26 -16.38 23.95
CA ALA A 32 -5.15 -16.18 22.81
C ALA A 32 -5.50 -17.51 22.11
N ALA A 33 -4.52 -18.42 22.00
CA ALA A 33 -4.73 -19.74 21.45
C ALA A 33 -5.70 -20.57 22.31
N GLY A 34 -5.54 -20.51 23.64
CA GLY A 34 -6.45 -21.13 24.61
C GLY A 34 -7.88 -20.61 24.48
N LEU A 35 -8.07 -19.29 24.37
CA LEU A 35 -9.40 -18.69 24.16
C LEU A 35 -10.10 -19.23 22.90
N LEU A 36 -9.34 -19.36 21.80
CA LEU A 36 -9.88 -19.79 20.51
C LEU A 36 -9.86 -21.31 20.29
N SER A 37 -9.54 -22.08 21.33
CA SER A 37 -9.38 -23.54 21.28
C SER A 37 -8.49 -23.98 20.11
N THR A 38 -7.32 -23.36 19.99
CA THR A 38 -6.36 -23.60 18.91
C THR A 38 -4.92 -23.58 19.46
N ASP A 39 -3.92 -23.75 18.59
CA ASP A 39 -2.51 -23.71 18.96
C ASP A 39 -1.85 -22.33 18.74
N GLN A 40 -0.72 -22.12 19.44
CA GLN A 40 0.05 -20.87 19.39
C GLN A 40 0.61 -20.58 17.99
N ALA A 41 0.96 -21.62 17.21
CA ALA A 41 1.48 -21.44 15.86
C ALA A 41 0.41 -20.86 14.94
N LYS A 42 -0.84 -21.30 15.06
CA LYS A 42 -1.97 -20.74 14.31
C LYS A 42 -2.24 -19.29 14.66
N ILE A 43 -2.17 -18.91 15.94
CA ILE A 43 -2.26 -17.48 16.34
C ILE A 43 -1.15 -16.67 15.67
N SER A 44 0.09 -17.17 15.69
CA SER A 44 1.23 -16.51 15.04
C SER A 44 1.02 -16.37 13.52
N HIS A 45 0.43 -17.37 12.86
CA HIS A 45 0.08 -17.30 11.44
C HIS A 45 -1.06 -16.32 11.13
N ILE A 46 -2.06 -16.20 12.01
CA ILE A 46 -3.13 -15.21 11.91
C ILE A 46 -2.53 -13.80 12.04
N GLU A 47 -1.68 -13.58 13.04
CA GLU A 47 -1.00 -12.30 13.28
C GLU A 47 -0.02 -11.92 12.17
N ALA A 48 0.49 -12.90 11.43
CA ALA A 48 1.27 -12.69 10.22
C ALA A 48 0.42 -12.54 8.94
N GLY A 49 -0.92 -12.57 9.04
CA GLY A 49 -1.85 -12.52 7.90
C GLY A 49 -1.88 -13.78 7.01
N ARG A 50 -1.10 -14.82 7.35
CA ARG A 50 -0.95 -16.04 6.54
C ARG A 50 -2.17 -16.95 6.62
N ILE A 51 -2.92 -16.91 7.72
CA ILE A 51 -4.16 -17.68 7.90
C ILE A 51 -5.29 -16.70 8.17
N GLY A 52 -6.42 -16.87 7.48
CA GLY A 52 -7.63 -16.09 7.73
C GLY A 52 -8.26 -16.43 9.08
N ILE A 53 -8.99 -15.48 9.64
CA ILE A 53 -9.72 -15.60 10.89
C ILE A 53 -11.17 -15.18 10.64
N SER A 54 -12.14 -15.86 11.25
CA SER A 54 -13.56 -15.51 11.10
C SER A 54 -13.91 -14.26 11.92
N GLU A 55 -14.94 -13.54 11.50
CA GLU A 55 -15.47 -12.39 12.25
C GLU A 55 -15.80 -12.73 13.71
N GLU A 56 -16.45 -13.86 13.94
CA GLU A 56 -16.79 -14.33 15.28
C GLU A 56 -15.53 -14.42 16.17
N ARG A 57 -14.44 -14.98 15.63
CA ARG A 57 -13.18 -15.10 16.36
C ARG A 57 -12.51 -13.75 16.56
N ILE A 58 -12.59 -12.82 15.60
CA ILE A 58 -12.11 -11.44 15.77
C ILE A 58 -12.83 -10.76 16.94
N ARG A 59 -14.17 -10.84 16.97
CA ARG A 59 -14.97 -10.22 18.05
C ARG A 59 -14.66 -10.83 19.41
N ARG A 60 -14.49 -12.16 19.49
CA ARG A 60 -14.06 -12.84 20.72
C ARG A 60 -12.68 -12.39 21.18
N LEU A 61 -11.72 -12.26 20.27
CA LEU A 61 -10.39 -11.72 20.58
C LEU A 61 -10.47 -10.28 21.07
N ALA A 62 -11.28 -9.43 20.42
CA ALA A 62 -11.44 -8.02 20.79
C ALA A 62 -11.95 -7.87 22.23
N VAL A 63 -12.95 -8.67 22.63
CA VAL A 63 -13.43 -8.72 24.03
C VAL A 63 -12.33 -9.18 24.98
N PHE A 64 -11.60 -10.26 24.64
CA PHE A 64 -10.52 -10.78 25.47
C PHE A 64 -9.33 -9.82 25.61
N TYR A 65 -9.09 -9.00 24.59
CA TYR A 65 -8.07 -7.95 24.59
C TYR A 65 -8.58 -6.62 25.16
N ALA A 66 -9.83 -6.56 25.66
CA ALA A 66 -10.47 -5.34 26.18
C ALA A 66 -10.42 -4.15 25.20
N CYS A 67 -10.69 -4.42 23.92
CA CYS A 67 -10.80 -3.40 22.88
C CYS A 67 -12.26 -2.94 22.74
N ASP A 68 -12.52 -1.67 23.03
CA ASP A 68 -13.86 -1.06 22.92
C ASP A 68 -14.06 -0.24 21.62
N ASP A 69 -13.04 -0.16 20.76
CA ASP A 69 -13.12 0.55 19.48
C ASP A 69 -13.95 -0.25 18.46
N ARG A 70 -15.25 0.03 18.44
CA ARG A 70 -16.21 -0.66 17.55
C ARG A 70 -15.89 -0.46 16.07
N ASP A 71 -15.41 0.72 15.70
CA ASP A 71 -15.09 1.05 14.30
C ASP A 71 -13.89 0.21 13.83
N LEU A 72 -12.86 0.08 14.68
CA LEU A 72 -11.72 -0.79 14.40
C LEU A 72 -12.16 -2.26 14.28
N ILE A 73 -12.97 -2.76 15.21
CA ILE A 73 -13.42 -4.16 15.19
C ILE A 73 -14.22 -4.42 13.91
N GLU A 74 -15.12 -3.52 13.53
CA GLU A 74 -15.91 -3.68 12.31
C GLU A 74 -15.04 -3.60 11.05
N ALA A 75 -14.04 -2.73 11.01
CA ALA A 75 -13.07 -2.66 9.92
C ALA A 75 -12.27 -3.97 9.78
N LEU A 76 -11.82 -4.57 10.90
CA LEU A 76 -11.12 -5.87 10.89
C LEU A 76 -12.05 -7.00 10.44
N CYS A 77 -13.30 -7.00 10.89
CA CYS A 77 -14.31 -7.96 10.44
C CYS A 77 -14.62 -7.82 8.94
N ALA A 78 -14.66 -6.59 8.40
CA ALA A 78 -14.84 -6.37 6.96
C ALA A 78 -13.71 -7.00 6.13
N ILE A 79 -12.44 -6.85 6.56
CA ILE A 79 -11.30 -7.52 5.90
C ILE A 79 -11.43 -9.05 5.99
N ALA A 80 -11.96 -9.58 7.09
CA ALA A 80 -12.16 -11.02 7.25
C ALA A 80 -13.32 -11.59 6.40
N ARG A 81 -14.33 -10.79 6.07
CA ARG A 81 -15.43 -11.15 5.17
C ARG A 81 -14.98 -11.29 3.73
N GLU A 82 -14.00 -10.48 3.33
CA GLU A 82 -13.49 -10.48 1.97
C GLU A 82 -12.87 -11.83 1.62
N SER A 83 -13.51 -12.50 0.67
CA SER A 83 -13.07 -13.78 0.15
C SER A 83 -12.20 -13.61 -1.09
N ARG A 84 -11.36 -14.61 -1.39
CA ARG A 84 -10.61 -14.64 -2.64
C ARG A 84 -11.59 -14.69 -3.82
N GLY A 85 -11.39 -13.85 -4.84
CA GLY A 85 -12.21 -13.82 -6.05
C GLY A 85 -13.31 -12.76 -6.05
N GLN A 86 -13.34 -11.88 -5.04
CA GLN A 86 -14.41 -10.90 -4.88
C GLN A 86 -14.07 -9.51 -5.43
N GLY A 87 -12.79 -9.26 -5.75
CA GLY A 87 -12.33 -8.00 -6.31
C GLY A 87 -12.01 -8.09 -7.81
N TRP A 88 -12.23 -7.00 -8.54
CA TRP A 88 -11.91 -6.92 -9.98
C TRP A 88 -10.42 -7.16 -10.29
N TRP A 89 -9.54 -6.95 -9.30
CA TRP A 89 -8.11 -7.25 -9.46
C TRP A 89 -7.86 -8.76 -9.56
N ASP A 90 -8.69 -9.60 -8.96
CA ASP A 90 -8.50 -11.06 -8.98
C ASP A 90 -8.53 -11.64 -10.41
N GLU A 91 -9.13 -10.92 -11.37
CA GLU A 91 -9.09 -11.24 -12.81
C GLU A 91 -7.65 -11.32 -13.37
N TYR A 92 -6.70 -10.60 -12.77
CA TYR A 92 -5.30 -10.56 -13.20
C TYR A 92 -4.40 -11.53 -12.42
N ARG A 93 -4.99 -12.41 -11.60
CA ARG A 93 -4.24 -13.40 -10.81
C ARG A 93 -3.57 -14.41 -11.73
N GLY A 94 -2.26 -14.61 -11.56
CA GLY A 94 -1.46 -15.48 -12.41
C GLY A 94 -0.98 -14.79 -13.70
N VAL A 95 -1.53 -13.63 -14.04
CA VAL A 95 -1.07 -12.77 -15.14
C VAL A 95 -0.09 -11.72 -14.60
N LEU A 96 -0.45 -11.06 -13.50
CA LEU A 96 0.37 -10.04 -12.85
C LEU A 96 0.99 -10.53 -11.55
N ALA A 97 2.15 -9.95 -11.19
CA ALA A 97 2.78 -10.21 -9.91
C ALA A 97 1.86 -9.79 -8.74
N PRO A 98 1.85 -10.53 -7.60
CA PRO A 98 0.94 -10.29 -6.49
C PRO A 98 0.89 -8.84 -5.99
N GLY A 99 2.04 -8.14 -5.98
CA GLY A 99 2.10 -6.74 -5.53
C GLY A 99 1.27 -5.76 -6.37
N PHE A 100 0.97 -6.06 -7.64
CA PHE A 100 0.03 -5.25 -8.42
C PHE A 100 -1.39 -5.38 -7.90
N LEU A 101 -1.82 -6.63 -7.66
CA LEU A 101 -3.13 -6.95 -7.11
C LEU A 101 -3.32 -6.31 -5.74
N ASP A 102 -2.29 -6.37 -4.90
CA ASP A 102 -2.29 -5.76 -3.57
C ASP A 102 -2.52 -4.24 -3.63
N ILE A 103 -1.94 -3.54 -4.60
CA ILE A 103 -2.19 -2.11 -4.79
C ILE A 103 -3.65 -1.87 -5.21
N GLY A 104 -4.16 -2.65 -6.17
CA GLY A 104 -5.55 -2.50 -6.64
C GLY A 104 -6.56 -2.73 -5.52
N GLU A 105 -6.35 -3.76 -4.70
CA GLU A 105 -7.15 -4.05 -3.51
C GLU A 105 -7.06 -2.91 -2.48
N LEU A 106 -5.84 -2.48 -2.14
CA LEU A 106 -5.59 -1.45 -1.13
C LEU A 106 -6.20 -0.10 -1.54
N GLU A 107 -6.09 0.29 -2.80
CA GLU A 107 -6.75 1.48 -3.33
C GLU A 107 -8.26 1.32 -3.32
N ASN A 108 -8.77 0.15 -3.73
CA ASN A 108 -10.21 -0.08 -3.79
C ASN A 108 -10.91 0.15 -2.44
N HIS A 109 -10.29 -0.18 -1.32
CA HIS A 109 -10.89 0.00 -0.01
C HIS A 109 -10.49 1.30 0.70
N ALA A 110 -9.65 2.12 0.08
CA ALA A 110 -9.16 3.35 0.67
C ALA A 110 -10.28 4.39 0.83
N THR A 111 -10.34 5.03 2.00
CA THR A 111 -11.14 6.24 2.24
C THR A 111 -10.39 7.51 1.90
N TYR A 112 -9.06 7.44 1.74
CA TYR A 112 -8.23 8.48 1.16
C TYR A 112 -6.91 7.90 0.65
N LEU A 113 -6.32 8.58 -0.32
CA LEU A 113 -5.03 8.23 -0.90
C LEU A 113 -4.05 9.39 -0.75
N ARG A 114 -2.80 9.09 -0.41
CA ARG A 114 -1.69 10.05 -0.46
C ARG A 114 -0.48 9.39 -1.06
N THR A 115 0.19 10.05 -1.99
CA THR A 115 1.40 9.49 -2.58
C THR A 115 2.48 10.53 -2.80
N VAL A 116 3.73 10.08 -2.65
CA VAL A 116 4.91 10.82 -3.07
C VAL A 116 5.53 10.09 -4.24
N ALA A 117 5.74 10.80 -5.35
CA ALA A 117 6.23 10.24 -6.59
C ALA A 117 7.45 11.01 -7.07
N VAL A 118 8.59 10.32 -7.17
CA VAL A 118 9.88 10.99 -7.41
C VAL A 118 10.32 10.92 -8.86
N MET A 119 10.32 9.71 -9.44
CA MET A 119 10.85 9.48 -10.79
C MET A 119 9.80 9.31 -11.88
N THR A 120 8.58 8.92 -11.49
CA THR A 120 7.47 8.71 -12.42
C THR A 120 6.20 9.29 -11.81
N VAL A 121 5.27 9.76 -12.66
CA VAL A 121 3.92 10.18 -12.21
C VAL A 121 3.21 8.99 -11.52
N PRO A 122 2.38 9.18 -10.48
CA PRO A 122 1.68 8.08 -9.82
C PRO A 122 0.83 7.25 -10.79
N GLY A 123 0.84 5.92 -10.64
CA GLY A 123 0.25 4.99 -11.59
C GLY A 123 -1.20 5.29 -12.00
N ILE A 124 -2.06 5.66 -11.05
CA ILE A 124 -3.46 6.04 -11.33
C ILE A 124 -3.54 7.25 -12.28
N LEU A 125 -2.59 8.19 -12.19
CA LEU A 125 -2.56 9.41 -13.00
C LEU A 125 -1.68 9.27 -14.26
N GLN A 126 -1.29 8.05 -14.66
CA GLN A 126 -0.44 7.84 -15.85
C GLN A 126 -1.27 7.55 -17.10
N THR A 127 -1.09 8.26 -18.21
CA THR A 127 -1.76 7.97 -19.51
C THR A 127 -1.30 6.64 -20.11
N GLU A 128 -2.12 6.03 -20.97
CA GLU A 128 -1.77 4.74 -21.60
C GLU A 128 -0.40 4.78 -22.29
N ASP A 129 -0.14 5.80 -23.11
CA ASP A 129 1.14 5.96 -23.81
C ASP A 129 2.32 6.05 -22.84
N TYR A 130 2.15 6.76 -21.71
CA TYR A 130 3.17 6.89 -20.68
C TYR A 130 3.43 5.55 -19.97
N ILE A 131 2.38 4.80 -19.67
CA ILE A 131 2.48 3.46 -19.07
C ILE A 131 3.24 2.52 -20.01
N ARG A 132 2.87 2.49 -21.29
CA ARG A 132 3.55 1.69 -22.33
C ARG A 132 5.02 2.08 -22.45
N ALA A 133 5.32 3.38 -22.45
CA ALA A 133 6.69 3.87 -22.54
C ALA A 133 7.57 3.40 -21.38
N ILE A 134 7.06 3.44 -20.14
CA ILE A 134 7.80 2.93 -18.97
C ILE A 134 8.08 1.44 -19.11
N HIS A 135 7.09 0.63 -19.48
CA HIS A 135 7.26 -0.82 -19.52
C HIS A 135 8.10 -1.31 -20.71
N ARG A 136 8.12 -0.56 -21.83
CA ARG A 136 9.02 -0.86 -22.97
C ARG A 136 10.49 -0.72 -22.62
N SER A 137 10.85 0.06 -21.60
CA SER A 137 12.24 0.19 -21.14
C SER A 137 12.69 -0.90 -20.16
N ALA A 138 11.84 -1.88 -19.86
CA ALA A 138 12.20 -3.00 -19.01
C ALA A 138 13.37 -3.82 -19.59
N THR A 139 14.28 -4.26 -18.72
CA THR A 139 15.40 -5.13 -19.08
C THR A 139 15.41 -6.35 -18.17
N PRO A 140 15.23 -7.58 -18.70
CA PRO A 140 14.94 -7.89 -20.11
C PRO A 140 13.57 -7.33 -20.56
N PRO A 141 13.36 -7.16 -21.89
CA PRO A 141 12.07 -6.73 -22.42
C PRO A 141 10.93 -7.64 -21.98
N LEU A 142 9.78 -7.04 -21.63
CA LEU A 142 8.59 -7.79 -21.27
C LEU A 142 7.84 -8.27 -22.52
N PRO A 143 7.17 -9.44 -22.48
CA PRO A 143 6.24 -9.85 -23.53
C PRO A 143 5.12 -8.81 -23.74
N ALA A 144 4.65 -8.66 -24.98
CA ALA A 144 3.63 -7.66 -25.32
C ALA A 144 2.34 -7.84 -24.49
N GLU A 145 1.88 -9.08 -24.34
CA GLU A 145 0.69 -9.43 -23.54
C GLU A 145 0.83 -9.01 -22.07
N GLU A 146 2.05 -9.12 -21.50
CA GLU A 146 2.29 -8.68 -20.13
C GLU A 146 2.25 -7.14 -20.02
N VAL A 147 2.76 -6.44 -21.04
CA VAL A 147 2.66 -4.97 -21.11
C VAL A 147 1.20 -4.55 -21.20
N ASP A 148 0.40 -5.21 -22.03
CA ASP A 148 -1.03 -4.94 -22.20
C ASP A 148 -1.80 -5.16 -20.89
N ALA A 149 -1.57 -6.28 -20.19
CA ALA A 149 -2.18 -6.54 -18.89
C ALA A 149 -1.82 -5.46 -17.84
N ARG A 150 -0.57 -4.97 -17.84
CA ARG A 150 -0.11 -3.91 -16.92
C ARG A 150 -0.70 -2.54 -17.26
N VAL A 151 -0.96 -2.27 -18.54
CA VAL A 151 -1.65 -1.07 -19.01
C VAL A 151 -3.11 -1.13 -18.58
N GLU A 152 -3.80 -2.20 -18.94
CA GLU A 152 -5.21 -2.41 -18.62
C GLU A 152 -5.48 -2.32 -17.12
N PHE A 153 -4.70 -3.06 -16.31
CA PHE A 153 -4.80 -3.03 -14.86
C PHE A 153 -4.66 -1.61 -14.29
N ARG A 154 -3.71 -0.83 -14.81
CA ARG A 154 -3.44 0.52 -14.33
C ARG A 154 -4.51 1.53 -14.76
N LEU A 155 -5.12 1.35 -15.93
CA LEU A 155 -6.28 2.13 -16.35
C LEU A 155 -7.52 1.77 -15.52
N LYS A 156 -7.77 0.49 -15.26
CA LYS A 156 -8.91 0.01 -14.47
C LYS A 156 -8.89 0.55 -13.03
N ARG A 157 -7.70 0.74 -12.44
CA ARG A 157 -7.53 1.39 -11.11
C ARG A 157 -8.13 2.79 -11.01
N ARG A 158 -8.26 3.52 -12.12
CA ARG A 158 -8.86 4.87 -12.13
C ARG A 158 -10.34 4.90 -11.82
N SER A 159 -11.04 3.77 -12.01
CA SER A 159 -12.47 3.63 -11.68
C SER A 159 -12.81 3.97 -10.22
N ILE A 160 -11.80 4.05 -9.34
CA ILE A 160 -11.95 4.57 -7.99
C ILE A 160 -12.51 6.01 -7.95
N PHE A 161 -12.26 6.81 -8.99
CA PHE A 161 -12.79 8.17 -9.10
C PHE A 161 -14.21 8.25 -9.67
N ASP A 162 -14.71 7.15 -10.24
CA ASP A 162 -16.06 7.07 -10.81
C ASP A 162 -17.13 6.69 -9.77
N ARG A 163 -16.72 6.54 -8.50
CA ARG A 163 -17.61 6.19 -7.39
C ARG A 163 -18.50 7.37 -6.99
N ASP A 164 -19.65 7.06 -6.39
CA ASP A 164 -20.53 8.07 -5.78
C ASP A 164 -19.81 8.96 -4.75
N THR A 165 -18.84 8.39 -4.04
CA THR A 165 -17.97 9.11 -3.10
C THR A 165 -16.51 8.75 -3.38
N PRO A 166 -15.87 9.44 -4.34
CA PRO A 166 -14.49 9.16 -4.68
C PRO A 166 -13.55 9.62 -3.55
N PRO A 167 -12.51 8.83 -3.22
CA PRO A 167 -11.61 9.18 -2.12
C PRO A 167 -10.76 10.40 -2.47
N PRO A 168 -10.48 11.32 -1.53
CA PRO A 168 -9.53 12.39 -1.78
C PRO A 168 -8.14 11.79 -2.03
N PHE A 169 -7.51 12.24 -3.11
CA PHE A 169 -6.18 11.80 -3.53
C PHE A 169 -5.19 12.97 -3.52
N ARG A 170 -4.23 12.92 -2.59
CA ARG A 170 -3.17 13.94 -2.49
C ARG A 170 -1.88 13.41 -3.04
N VAL A 171 -1.35 14.08 -4.05
CA VAL A 171 -0.14 13.71 -4.73
C VAL A 171 0.91 14.77 -4.49
N ILE A 172 2.09 14.33 -4.07
CA ILE A 172 3.31 15.14 -4.06
C ILE A 172 4.22 14.56 -5.14
N VAL A 173 4.46 15.32 -6.20
CA VAL A 173 5.30 14.91 -7.33
C VAL A 173 6.61 15.70 -7.25
N HIS A 174 7.74 15.01 -7.30
CA HIS A 174 9.02 15.69 -7.47
C HIS A 174 9.17 16.17 -8.91
N GLU A 175 9.77 17.33 -9.12
CA GLU A 175 9.98 17.94 -10.43
C GLU A 175 10.70 16.99 -11.42
N ALA A 176 11.55 16.09 -10.92
CA ALA A 176 12.18 15.04 -11.71
C ALA A 176 11.16 14.20 -12.50
N ALA A 177 10.07 13.74 -11.88
CA ALA A 177 9.03 12.96 -12.55
C ALA A 177 8.32 13.76 -13.67
N LEU A 178 8.20 15.08 -13.50
CA LEU A 178 7.58 15.97 -14.50
C LEU A 178 8.52 16.28 -15.67
N ARG A 179 9.84 16.26 -15.42
CA ARG A 179 10.87 16.48 -16.46
C ARG A 179 11.27 15.21 -17.21
N MET A 180 10.88 14.03 -16.72
CA MET A 180 11.17 12.77 -17.41
C MET A 180 10.44 12.68 -18.75
N ARG A 181 11.18 12.25 -19.77
CA ARG A 181 10.71 12.18 -21.17
C ARG A 181 10.46 10.75 -21.64
N PHE A 182 9.89 9.92 -20.78
CA PHE A 182 9.51 8.55 -21.16
C PHE A 182 8.62 8.58 -22.41
N GLY A 183 8.99 7.81 -23.43
CA GLY A 183 8.26 7.77 -24.70
C GLY A 183 8.45 9.00 -25.60
N GLY A 184 9.35 9.92 -25.26
CA GLY A 184 9.65 11.13 -26.04
C GLY A 184 8.77 12.34 -25.71
N ARG A 185 8.97 13.45 -26.42
CA ARG A 185 8.31 14.74 -26.11
C ARG A 185 6.79 14.67 -26.20
N LYS A 186 6.24 13.97 -27.20
CA LYS A 186 4.80 13.87 -27.42
C LYS A 186 4.10 13.17 -26.25
N VAL A 187 4.63 12.03 -25.82
CA VAL A 187 4.09 11.24 -24.69
C VAL A 187 4.22 12.01 -23.38
N ALA A 188 5.39 12.60 -23.11
CA ALA A 188 5.60 13.40 -21.90
C ALA A 188 4.66 14.62 -21.84
N LYS A 189 4.46 15.32 -22.96
CA LYS A 189 3.52 16.43 -23.04
C LYS A 189 2.09 15.99 -22.73
N GLY A 190 1.60 14.92 -23.37
CA GLY A 190 0.26 14.39 -23.11
C GLY A 190 0.07 13.93 -21.66
N GLN A 191 1.12 13.38 -21.04
CA GLN A 191 1.10 13.04 -19.62
C GLN A 191 0.97 14.27 -18.71
N LEU A 192 1.65 15.38 -19.03
CA LEU A 192 1.55 16.63 -18.27
C LEU A 192 0.19 17.31 -18.45
N GLU A 193 -0.35 17.30 -19.67
CA GLU A 193 -1.70 17.80 -19.97
C GLU A 193 -2.75 17.04 -19.16
N TYR A 194 -2.66 15.70 -19.12
CA TYR A 194 -3.55 14.88 -18.31
C TYR A 194 -3.39 15.14 -16.80
N LEU A 195 -2.17 15.37 -16.32
CA LEU A 195 -1.94 15.69 -14.91
C LEU A 195 -2.54 17.05 -14.53
N LEU A 196 -2.50 18.01 -15.45
CA LEU A 196 -3.15 19.32 -15.28
C LEU A 196 -4.67 19.16 -15.19
N GLU A 197 -5.28 18.43 -16.12
CA GLU A 197 -6.72 18.11 -16.09
C GLU A 197 -7.11 17.42 -14.78
N ALA A 198 -6.37 16.38 -14.38
CA ALA A 198 -6.64 15.66 -13.14
C ALA A 198 -6.48 16.54 -11.90
N SER A 199 -5.65 17.59 -11.95
CA SER A 199 -5.50 18.54 -10.84
C SER A 199 -6.72 19.45 -10.63
N GLU A 200 -7.61 19.54 -11.63
CA GLU A 200 -8.88 20.27 -11.54
C GLU A 200 -10.02 19.42 -10.94
N TRP A 201 -9.82 18.11 -10.77
CA TRP A 201 -10.83 17.25 -10.17
C TRP A 201 -11.04 17.60 -8.68
N PRO A 202 -12.29 17.64 -8.18
CA PRO A 202 -12.58 18.07 -6.80
C PRO A 202 -11.88 17.25 -5.70
N THR A 203 -11.58 15.99 -5.98
CA THR A 203 -10.96 15.06 -5.02
C THR A 203 -9.45 14.94 -5.16
N VAL A 204 -8.84 15.52 -6.20
CA VAL A 204 -7.40 15.38 -6.47
C VAL A 204 -6.67 16.66 -6.09
N THR A 205 -5.52 16.51 -5.45
CA THR A 205 -4.61 17.63 -5.18
C THR A 205 -3.22 17.24 -5.62
N VAL A 206 -2.63 18.00 -6.55
CA VAL A 206 -1.25 17.81 -7.00
C VAL A 206 -0.38 18.92 -6.43
N ARG A 207 0.72 18.55 -5.78
CA ARG A 207 1.76 19.46 -5.29
C ARG A 207 3.10 19.07 -5.88
N VAL A 208 3.95 20.05 -6.16
CA VAL A 208 5.27 19.82 -6.76
C VAL A 208 6.36 20.14 -5.76
N ILE A 209 7.35 19.24 -5.63
CA ILE A 209 8.62 19.53 -4.98
C ILE A 209 9.62 19.94 -6.07
N PRO A 210 10.05 21.21 -6.12
CA PRO A 210 11.04 21.65 -7.10
C PRO A 210 12.44 21.15 -6.75
N PHE A 211 13.34 21.11 -7.74
CA PHE A 211 14.76 20.79 -7.51
C PHE A 211 15.47 21.78 -6.55
N THR A 212 14.91 22.97 -6.36
CA THR A 212 15.43 23.98 -5.44
C THR A 212 15.06 23.73 -3.97
N CYS A 213 14.29 22.67 -3.68
CA CYS A 213 13.95 22.28 -2.31
C CYS A 213 15.12 21.53 -1.66
N GLU A 214 15.88 22.20 -0.79
CA GLU A 214 17.05 21.62 -0.11
C GLU A 214 16.67 20.68 1.05
N ASP A 215 15.45 20.79 1.58
CA ASP A 215 14.96 19.98 2.69
C ASP A 215 14.48 18.58 2.27
N PHE A 216 14.45 18.28 0.97
CA PHE A 216 14.00 16.99 0.45
C PHE A 216 15.17 15.99 0.41
N VAL A 217 15.40 15.28 1.52
CA VAL A 217 16.64 14.51 1.70
C VAL A 217 16.61 13.10 1.09
N GLU A 218 15.48 12.38 1.03
CA GLU A 218 15.41 11.16 0.22
C GLU A 218 13.99 10.60 0.13
N ALA A 219 13.55 10.23 -1.08
CA ALA A 219 12.60 9.14 -1.28
C ALA A 219 13.00 8.42 -2.57
N THR A 220 13.91 7.44 -2.47
CA THR A 220 14.35 6.63 -3.63
C THR A 220 13.18 5.85 -4.25
N TYR A 221 12.10 5.64 -3.49
CA TYR A 221 10.92 4.88 -3.89
C TYR A 221 9.64 5.70 -3.75
N PRO A 222 8.68 5.54 -4.69
CA PRO A 222 7.36 6.12 -4.53
C PRO A 222 6.66 5.52 -3.31
N LEU A 223 6.05 6.37 -2.49
CA LEU A 223 5.29 5.97 -1.31
C LEU A 223 3.80 6.11 -1.61
N LEU A 224 3.00 5.08 -1.34
CA LEU A 224 1.54 5.16 -1.34
C LEU A 224 1.04 4.91 0.09
N TYR A 225 0.29 5.88 0.60
CA TYR A 225 -0.45 5.80 1.84
C TYR A 225 -1.94 5.72 1.49
N ALA A 226 -2.56 4.59 1.82
CA ALA A 226 -4.01 4.44 1.74
C ALA A 226 -4.56 4.31 3.16
N GLY A 227 -5.49 5.18 3.51
CA GLY A 227 -6.19 5.10 4.78
C GLY A 227 -7.48 4.33 4.63
N GLU A 228 -7.83 3.55 5.65
CA GLU A 228 -9.18 3.03 5.86
C GLU A 228 -9.56 3.38 7.29
N LEU A 229 -10.85 3.60 7.55
CA LEU A 229 -11.35 4.13 8.83
C LEU A 229 -10.70 3.47 10.06
N CYS A 230 -9.85 4.24 10.73
CA CYS A 230 -9.53 4.17 12.15
C CYS A 230 -9.39 5.63 12.59
N ARG A 231 -10.47 6.22 13.13
CA ARG A 231 -10.48 7.64 13.51
C ARG A 231 -9.58 7.96 14.72
N ASN A 232 -9.12 6.97 15.49
CA ASN A 232 -8.45 7.20 16.78
C ASN A 232 -7.09 6.52 16.95
N SER A 233 -6.14 6.84 16.07
CA SER A 233 -4.74 6.54 16.34
C SER A 233 -3.86 7.69 15.84
N THR A 234 -3.79 8.75 16.65
CA THR A 234 -2.94 9.93 16.46
C THR A 234 -1.44 9.61 16.61
N ARG A 235 -1.05 8.33 16.68
CA ARG A 235 0.34 7.86 16.67
C ARG A 235 0.43 6.54 15.90
N PHE A 236 0.41 6.62 14.57
CA PHE A 236 0.89 5.51 13.76
C PHE A 236 2.41 5.59 13.64
N ARG A 237 3.09 4.61 14.26
CA ARG A 237 4.49 4.30 13.96
C ARG A 237 4.51 3.51 12.65
N TRP A 238 5.37 3.94 11.75
CA TRP A 238 5.46 3.59 10.34
C TRP A 238 5.47 2.09 10.05
N THR A 239 4.59 1.65 9.15
CA THR A 239 4.78 0.42 8.38
C THR A 239 4.76 0.80 6.91
N VAL A 240 5.95 0.93 6.31
CA VAL A 240 6.13 1.14 4.88
C VAL A 240 5.72 -0.15 4.16
N LEU A 241 4.67 -0.10 3.35
CA LEU A 241 4.36 -1.19 2.45
C LEU A 241 5.30 -1.09 1.24
N TRP A 242 6.29 -1.96 1.20
CA TRP A 242 7.23 -2.07 0.09
C TRP A 242 6.52 -2.71 -1.11
N VAL A 243 6.30 -1.94 -2.19
CA VAL A 243 5.98 -2.53 -3.50
C VAL A 243 7.28 -2.57 -4.30
N ALA A 244 7.88 -3.76 -4.38
CA ALA A 244 9.04 -4.01 -5.22
C ALA A 244 8.64 -3.92 -6.70
N SER A 245 8.78 -2.72 -7.28
CA SER A 245 8.72 -2.49 -8.72
C SER A 245 10.07 -2.81 -9.38
N SER A 246 10.63 -3.99 -9.12
CA SER A 246 11.73 -4.59 -9.90
C SER A 246 12.23 -5.85 -9.20
N SER A 247 12.51 -6.89 -9.97
CA SER A 247 12.97 -8.23 -9.59
C SER A 247 14.37 -8.26 -8.94
N LEU A 248 14.55 -7.65 -7.77
CA LEU A 248 15.77 -7.77 -6.98
C LEU A 248 15.44 -8.31 -5.59
N ARG A 249 16.00 -9.48 -5.26
CA ARG A 249 15.94 -10.08 -3.92
C ARG A 249 16.58 -9.12 -2.90
N PRO A 250 16.01 -8.95 -1.70
CA PRO A 250 16.63 -8.10 -0.69
C PRO A 250 17.94 -8.74 -0.18
N PRO A 251 19.04 -7.96 -0.06
CA PRO A 251 20.23 -8.42 0.63
C PRO A 251 19.98 -8.50 2.13
N ASN A 252 20.40 -9.62 2.72
CA ASN A 252 20.32 -9.90 4.14
C ASN A 252 21.35 -9.03 4.87
N SER A 253 20.95 -7.95 5.56
CA SER A 253 21.85 -7.26 6.49
C SER A 253 21.10 -6.69 7.69
N ARG A 254 21.43 -7.22 8.87
CA ARG A 254 21.13 -6.62 10.17
C ARG A 254 22.16 -5.51 10.40
N GLY A 255 21.72 -4.25 10.40
CA GLY A 255 22.54 -3.11 10.80
C GLY A 255 21.70 -2.19 11.69
N THR A 256 22.11 -2.04 12.94
CA THR A 256 21.53 -1.08 13.88
C THR A 256 22.23 0.26 13.69
N TRP A 257 21.49 1.31 13.35
CA TRP A 257 22.03 2.68 13.29
C TRP A 257 21.69 3.39 14.60
N GLY A 258 22.70 3.55 15.46
CA GLY A 258 22.65 4.39 16.64
C GLY A 258 22.89 5.85 16.26
N CYS A 259 22.01 6.75 16.71
CA CYS A 259 22.21 8.20 16.62
C CYS A 259 23.36 8.61 17.54
N SER A 260 24.50 9.01 16.98
CA SER A 260 25.55 9.73 17.71
C SER A 260 25.16 11.21 17.82
N THR A 261 25.09 11.70 19.05
CA THR A 261 24.89 13.12 19.39
C THR A 261 26.22 13.86 19.22
N PRO A 262 26.25 15.09 18.67
CA PRO A 262 27.49 15.85 18.55
C PRO A 262 27.91 16.41 19.93
N PRO A 263 29.22 16.48 20.25
CA PRO A 263 29.68 17.04 21.51
C PRO A 263 29.52 18.58 21.51
N SER A 264 28.91 19.08 22.58
CA SER A 264 28.85 20.50 22.91
C SER A 264 30.23 20.99 23.38
N GLY A 265 30.95 21.72 22.54
CA GLY A 265 32.17 22.44 22.94
C GLY A 265 31.87 23.89 23.33
N ARG A 266 31.98 24.20 24.63
CA ARG A 266 32.25 25.56 25.13
C ARG A 266 33.68 25.58 25.72
N ARG A 267 34.60 26.26 25.03
CA ARG A 267 35.51 27.31 25.52
C ARG A 267 36.57 27.55 24.45
#